data_AF-A0A972DCV3-F1
#
_entry.id   AF-A0A972DCV3-F1
#
_cell.length_a   1.000
_cell.length_b   1.000
_cell.length_c   1.000
_cell.angle_alpha   90.00
_cell.angle_beta   90.00
_cell.angle_gamma   90.00
#
_symmetry.space_group_name_H-M   'P 1'
#
loop_
_entity.id
_entity.type
_entity.pdbx_description
1 polymer ?
#
loop_
_entity_poly.entity_id
_entity_poly.type
_entity_poly.pdbx_seq_one_letter_code
_entity_poly.pdbx_strand_id
1 'polypeptide(L)'
;MSFLEPAKPIFVDTVLDDPSIVPELVARGGRYPTVQRYLRNLTEMAALSDAGRRAPDERSAKMPIAPWFRGDLAIDRPLVPGVEAFFANERLSDAARALFGADDVEPFQVYLNLNTPMPRVDPGHVDVPSFRGFDRSTEPVWLLVTMLKSGLFERWYVPTATAVAWYYRGEGGGFRFWPDGPDAPSQVLPCRSNTAIVGDNDRMFHAVHRVGAKDAKTLWGLGMDASIALEDGRYVVRDGEEIRATYDYDEVRLSISWKARVFRTPRERELFDSGEDRLDLETVTRVFVDHLRARGIEHAPPDDLRTDERFMKVLNDAFHIAPRAA
;
A
#
# COMPACT_ATOMS: atom_id res chain seq x y z
N MET A 1 -19.00 14.66 4.08
CA MET A 1 -18.10 14.87 2.92
C MET A 1 -18.00 13.54 2.21
N SER A 2 -18.16 13.48 0.88
CA SER A 2 -17.85 12.23 0.17
C SER A 2 -16.34 12.06 0.13
N PHE A 3 -15.89 10.82 0.18
CA PHE A 3 -14.50 10.50 -0.13
C PHE A 3 -14.14 11.08 -1.51
N LEU A 4 -12.95 11.67 -1.64
CA LEU A 4 -12.52 12.24 -2.91
C LEU A 4 -12.37 11.11 -3.93
N GLU A 5 -13.00 11.27 -5.09
CA GLU A 5 -12.91 10.29 -6.16
C GLU A 5 -11.45 10.16 -6.63
N PRO A 6 -10.96 8.93 -6.87
CA PRO A 6 -9.60 8.73 -7.36
C PRO A 6 -9.47 9.20 -8.82
N ALA A 7 -8.27 9.64 -9.19
CA ALA A 7 -7.93 9.84 -10.60
C ALA A 7 -8.06 8.50 -11.36
N LYS A 8 -8.53 8.57 -12.62
CA LYS A 8 -8.77 7.35 -13.43
C LYS A 8 -7.44 6.69 -13.79
N PRO A 9 -7.24 5.41 -13.45
CA PRO A 9 -5.95 4.77 -13.65
C PRO A 9 -5.60 4.66 -15.14
N ILE A 10 -4.30 4.69 -15.42
CA ILE A 10 -3.72 4.53 -16.75
C ILE A 10 -3.02 3.18 -16.83
N PHE A 11 -3.26 2.44 -17.91
CA PHE A 11 -2.64 1.14 -18.16
C PHE A 11 -1.38 1.32 -19.01
N VAL A 12 -0.32 0.62 -18.63
CA VAL A 12 0.96 0.58 -19.34
C VAL A 12 1.19 -0.85 -19.84
N ASP A 13 1.15 -1.03 -21.15
CA ASP A 13 1.24 -2.35 -21.79
C ASP A 13 2.66 -2.96 -21.77
N THR A 14 3.69 -2.15 -21.53
CA THR A 14 5.08 -2.62 -21.44
C THR A 14 5.85 -1.71 -20.50
N VAL A 15 6.39 -2.26 -19.41
CA VAL A 15 7.15 -1.49 -18.41
C VAL A 15 8.64 -1.48 -18.76
N LEU A 16 9.22 -2.65 -18.98
CA LEU A 16 10.63 -2.84 -19.31
C LEU A 16 10.79 -3.34 -20.74
N ASP A 17 11.83 -2.85 -21.42
CA ASP A 17 12.25 -3.41 -22.70
C ASP A 17 12.87 -4.80 -22.53
N ASP A 18 13.59 -5.03 -21.42
CA ASP A 18 14.12 -6.33 -21.02
C ASP A 18 13.70 -6.69 -19.59
N PRO A 19 12.68 -7.55 -19.42
CA PRO A 19 12.23 -8.00 -18.10
C PRO A 19 13.12 -9.11 -17.50
N SER A 20 14.17 -9.57 -18.19
CA SER A 20 15.06 -10.64 -17.69
C SER A 20 15.88 -10.23 -16.48
N ILE A 21 15.98 -8.93 -16.19
CA ILE A 21 16.67 -8.40 -15.00
C ILE A 21 15.93 -8.71 -13.68
N VAL A 22 14.63 -9.03 -13.75
CA VAL A 22 13.76 -9.11 -12.57
C VAL A 22 14.13 -10.24 -11.60
N PRO A 23 14.37 -11.49 -12.04
CA PRO A 23 14.85 -12.54 -11.14
C PRO A 23 16.12 -12.16 -10.37
N GLU A 24 17.10 -11.54 -11.05
CA GLU A 24 18.35 -11.10 -10.42
C GLU A 24 18.10 -9.99 -9.40
N LEU A 25 17.24 -9.03 -9.72
CA LEU A 25 16.84 -7.95 -8.81
C LEU A 25 16.21 -8.51 -7.53
N VAL A 26 15.32 -9.50 -7.65
CA VAL A 26 14.70 -10.18 -6.50
C VAL A 26 15.74 -10.91 -5.66
N ALA A 27 16.67 -11.65 -6.29
CA ALA A 27 17.72 -12.34 -5.56
C ALA A 27 18.63 -11.36 -4.80
N ARG A 28 19.00 -10.24 -5.41
CA ARG A 28 19.89 -9.23 -4.80
C ARG A 28 19.27 -8.51 -3.60
N GLY A 29 17.94 -8.32 -3.56
CA GLY A 29 17.29 -7.74 -2.38
C GLY A 29 17.24 -8.69 -1.18
N GLY A 30 17.60 -9.96 -1.35
CA GLY A 30 17.85 -10.90 -0.26
C GLY A 30 16.59 -11.47 0.37
N ARG A 31 16.25 -11.00 1.58
CA ARG A 31 15.13 -11.51 2.39
C ARG A 31 14.05 -10.47 2.57
N TYR A 32 12.83 -10.87 2.25
CA TYR A 32 11.65 -10.02 2.28
C TYR A 32 10.75 -10.43 3.44
N PRO A 33 10.61 -9.59 4.47
CA PRO A 33 9.77 -9.88 5.62
C PRO A 33 8.27 -9.70 5.29
N THR A 34 7.43 -10.22 6.18
CA THR A 34 5.98 -10.07 6.12
C THR A 34 5.54 -8.60 6.13
N VAL A 35 4.51 -8.25 5.36
CA VAL A 35 3.94 -6.89 5.29
C VAL A 35 3.29 -6.49 6.62
N GLN A 36 2.77 -7.45 7.38
CA GLN A 36 2.07 -7.19 8.64
C GLN A 36 2.96 -6.50 9.71
N ARG A 37 4.29 -6.47 9.53
CA ARG A 37 5.22 -5.71 10.39
C ARG A 37 4.93 -4.21 10.51
N TYR A 38 4.15 -3.65 9.58
CA TYR A 38 3.77 -2.23 9.62
C TYR A 38 2.59 -1.93 10.57
N LEU A 39 1.96 -2.96 11.16
CA LEU A 39 0.78 -2.82 12.01
C LEU A 39 0.99 -3.53 13.34
N ARG A 40 0.63 -2.86 14.44
CA ARG A 40 0.78 -3.40 15.80
C ARG A 40 -0.41 -4.25 16.25
N ASN A 41 -1.61 -3.93 15.78
CA ASN A 41 -2.85 -4.55 16.23
C ASN A 41 -3.97 -4.41 15.18
N LEU A 42 -5.12 -5.03 15.45
CA LEU A 42 -6.30 -4.97 14.58
C LEU A 42 -6.92 -3.56 14.52
N THR A 43 -6.76 -2.73 15.55
CA THR A 43 -7.27 -1.35 15.58
C THR A 43 -6.55 -0.50 14.52
N GLU A 44 -5.23 -0.65 14.38
CA GLU A 44 -4.47 -0.01 13.31
C GLU A 44 -4.85 -0.56 11.94
N MET A 45 -5.01 -1.89 11.81
CA MET A 45 -5.42 -2.52 10.56
C MET A 45 -6.79 -2.03 10.08
N ALA A 46 -7.72 -1.77 11.00
CA ALA A 46 -9.07 -1.29 10.72
C ALA A 46 -9.10 0.12 10.09
N ALA A 47 -8.05 0.92 10.26
CA ALA A 47 -7.93 2.20 9.55
C ALA A 47 -7.70 1.99 8.05
N LEU A 48 -6.96 0.94 7.66
CA LEU A 48 -6.61 0.63 6.27
C LEU A 48 -7.72 -0.17 5.57
N SER A 49 -8.15 -1.27 6.19
CA SER A 49 -8.99 -2.30 5.59
C SER A 49 -9.98 -2.89 6.60
N ASP A 50 -11.17 -3.23 6.12
CA ASP A 50 -12.20 -3.92 6.92
C ASP A 50 -11.77 -5.32 7.38
N ALA A 51 -10.65 -5.86 6.87
CA ALA A 51 -10.03 -7.04 7.45
C ALA A 51 -9.70 -6.85 8.96
N GLY A 52 -9.33 -5.63 9.39
CA GLY A 52 -9.05 -5.31 10.79
C GLY A 52 -10.30 -5.18 11.67
N ARG A 53 -11.50 -5.08 11.08
CA ARG A 53 -12.78 -4.97 11.80
C ARG A 53 -13.43 -6.33 12.08
N ARG A 54 -12.91 -7.42 11.50
CA ARG A 54 -13.44 -8.77 11.75
C ARG A 54 -13.18 -9.16 13.20
N ALA A 55 -14.19 -9.68 13.88
CA ALA A 55 -14.02 -10.25 15.21
C ALA A 55 -12.88 -11.28 15.17
N PRO A 56 -11.94 -11.27 16.12
CA PRO A 56 -10.99 -12.35 16.26
C PRO A 56 -11.79 -13.66 16.38
N ASP A 57 -11.49 -14.65 15.54
CA ASP A 57 -11.89 -16.03 15.81
C ASP A 57 -11.42 -16.35 17.24
N GLU A 58 -12.28 -16.98 18.05
CA GLU A 58 -11.94 -17.49 19.40
C GLU A 58 -10.63 -18.32 19.40
N ARG A 59 -10.19 -18.82 18.25
CA ARG A 59 -8.94 -19.58 18.05
C ARG A 59 -7.69 -18.76 17.79
N SER A 60 -7.75 -17.44 17.58
CA SER A 60 -6.54 -16.62 17.40
C SER A 60 -6.66 -15.25 18.06
N ALA A 61 -6.10 -15.12 19.27
CA ALA A 61 -5.90 -13.83 19.95
C ALA A 61 -4.86 -12.90 19.26
N LYS A 62 -4.28 -13.33 18.12
CA LYS A 62 -3.26 -12.60 17.37
C LYS A 62 -3.72 -12.36 15.94
N MET A 63 -3.34 -11.21 15.38
CA MET A 63 -3.62 -10.84 13.99
C MET A 63 -3.08 -11.92 13.03
N PRO A 64 -3.89 -12.47 12.11
CA PRO A 64 -3.42 -13.48 11.17
C PRO A 64 -2.41 -12.90 10.19
N ILE A 65 -1.26 -13.55 10.06
CA ILE A 65 -0.21 -13.19 9.10
C ILE A 65 -0.50 -13.91 7.79
N ALA A 66 -0.95 -13.16 6.78
CA ALA A 66 -1.08 -13.66 5.42
C ALA A 66 0.31 -13.81 4.79
N PRO A 67 0.53 -14.76 3.86
CA PRO A 67 1.84 -14.98 3.23
C PRO A 67 2.13 -13.92 2.15
N TRP A 68 2.20 -12.67 2.60
CA TRP A 68 2.47 -11.47 1.82
C TRP A 68 3.76 -10.83 2.34
N PHE A 69 4.77 -10.80 1.49
CA PHE A 69 6.10 -10.29 1.83
C PHE A 69 6.43 -9.06 0.99
N ARG A 70 7.26 -8.16 1.53
CA ARG A 70 7.63 -6.91 0.86
C ARG A 70 9.07 -6.49 1.17
N GLY A 71 9.73 -5.90 0.18
CA GLY A 71 11.02 -5.21 0.38
C GLY A 71 11.13 -3.94 -0.44
N ASP A 72 11.72 -2.92 0.18
CA ASP A 72 12.09 -1.67 -0.47
C ASP A 72 13.36 -1.90 -1.31
N LEU A 73 13.30 -1.55 -2.60
CA LEU A 73 14.41 -1.61 -3.55
C LEU A 73 14.99 -0.22 -3.85
N ALA A 74 14.21 0.83 -3.61
CA ALA A 74 14.61 2.23 -3.66
C ALA A 74 13.78 3.06 -2.67
N ILE A 75 14.44 4.00 -1.97
CA ILE A 75 13.82 5.04 -1.14
C ILE A 75 14.63 6.32 -1.35
N ASP A 76 14.05 7.28 -2.06
CA ASP A 76 14.63 8.51 -2.63
C ASP A 76 15.86 8.29 -3.54
N ARG A 77 16.48 7.11 -3.46
CA ARG A 77 17.59 6.63 -4.28
C ARG A 77 17.52 5.10 -4.43
N PRO A 78 18.07 4.55 -5.52
CA PRO A 78 18.32 3.12 -5.67
C PRO A 78 19.05 2.50 -4.47
N LEU A 79 18.55 1.35 -3.98
CA LEU A 79 19.19 0.55 -2.92
C LEU A 79 19.75 -0.78 -3.46
N VAL A 80 19.22 -1.26 -4.59
CA VAL A 80 19.59 -2.55 -5.19
C VAL A 80 19.99 -2.34 -6.66
N PRO A 81 21.17 -2.80 -7.10
CA PRO A 81 21.61 -2.65 -8.49
C PRO A 81 20.63 -3.25 -9.49
N GLY A 82 20.22 -2.46 -10.48
CA GLY A 82 19.25 -2.82 -11.52
C GLY A 82 17.86 -2.22 -11.28
N VAL A 83 17.57 -1.71 -10.08
CA VAL A 83 16.29 -1.04 -9.79
C VAL A 83 16.15 0.28 -10.55
N GLU A 84 17.23 0.85 -11.08
CA GLU A 84 17.24 2.09 -11.86
C GLU A 84 16.28 2.02 -13.05
N ALA A 85 16.13 0.83 -13.67
CA ALA A 85 15.21 0.59 -14.78
C ALA A 85 13.72 0.78 -14.39
N PHE A 86 13.40 0.65 -13.10
CA PHE A 86 12.10 1.01 -12.54
C PHE A 86 12.09 2.42 -12.00
N PHE A 87 13.13 2.82 -11.26
CA PHE A 87 13.19 4.09 -10.55
C PHE A 87 13.06 5.28 -11.51
N ALA A 88 13.81 5.27 -12.61
CA ALA A 88 13.79 6.30 -13.66
C ALA A 88 12.96 5.88 -14.89
N ASN A 89 11.90 5.09 -14.70
CA ASN A 89 11.11 4.57 -15.81
C ASN A 89 10.20 5.65 -16.41
N GLU A 90 10.56 6.18 -17.58
CA GLU A 90 9.79 7.25 -18.25
C GLU A 90 8.36 6.83 -18.60
N ARG A 91 8.09 5.56 -18.90
CA ARG A 91 6.72 5.11 -19.21
C ARG A 91 5.79 5.24 -18.00
N LEU A 92 6.33 4.98 -16.80
CA LEU A 92 5.59 5.16 -15.55
C LEU A 92 5.46 6.64 -15.19
N SER A 93 6.52 7.44 -15.38
CA SER A 93 6.50 8.88 -15.17
C SER A 93 5.50 9.59 -16.09
N ASP A 94 5.47 9.25 -17.39
CA ASP A 94 4.53 9.81 -18.36
C ASP A 94 3.08 9.48 -18.02
N ALA A 95 2.81 8.23 -17.59
CA ALA A 95 1.50 7.84 -17.11
C ALA A 95 1.11 8.62 -15.84
N ALA A 96 2.03 8.85 -14.90
CA ALA A 96 1.77 9.66 -13.71
C ALA A 96 1.48 11.13 -14.06
N ARG A 97 2.24 11.72 -15.00
CA ARG A 97 2.00 13.08 -15.51
C ARG A 97 0.61 13.20 -16.12
N ALA A 98 0.23 12.26 -16.97
CA ALA A 98 -1.08 12.21 -17.62
C ALA A 98 -2.23 11.98 -16.62
N LEU A 99 -2.04 11.11 -15.64
CA LEU A 99 -3.02 10.77 -14.60
C LEU A 99 -3.43 12.00 -13.78
N PHE A 100 -2.46 12.84 -13.40
CA PHE A 100 -2.68 14.01 -12.55
C PHE A 100 -2.73 15.34 -13.31
N GLY A 101 -2.40 15.35 -14.60
CA GLY A 101 -2.31 16.57 -15.40
C GLY A 101 -1.23 17.53 -14.91
N ALA A 102 -0.09 17.00 -14.45
CA ALA A 102 1.00 17.75 -13.84
C ALA A 102 2.36 17.27 -14.35
N ASP A 103 3.26 18.21 -14.68
CA ASP A 103 4.56 17.88 -15.26
C ASP A 103 5.63 17.50 -14.22
N ASP A 104 5.51 18.04 -12.99
CA ASP A 104 6.46 17.79 -11.90
C ASP A 104 6.09 16.49 -11.17
N VAL A 105 6.74 15.41 -11.62
CA VAL A 105 6.63 14.05 -11.09
C VAL A 105 8.01 13.61 -10.61
N GLU A 106 8.13 13.32 -9.33
CA GLU A 106 9.37 12.94 -8.66
C GLU A 106 9.29 11.48 -8.16
N PRO A 107 9.92 10.52 -8.85
CA PRO A 107 10.04 9.15 -8.38
C PRO A 107 10.80 9.08 -7.07
N PHE A 108 10.27 8.38 -6.08
CA PHE A 108 10.90 8.31 -4.76
C PHE A 108 10.91 6.92 -4.14
N GLN A 109 10.10 5.98 -4.61
CA GLN A 109 10.08 4.64 -4.02
C GLN A 109 9.89 3.57 -5.07
N VAL A 110 10.65 2.48 -4.93
CA VAL A 110 10.38 1.22 -5.60
C VAL A 110 10.43 0.12 -4.56
N TYR A 111 9.39 -0.71 -4.50
CA TYR A 111 9.34 -1.88 -3.63
C TYR A 111 8.73 -3.05 -4.37
N LEU A 112 9.03 -4.27 -3.94
CA LEU A 112 8.39 -5.47 -4.46
C LEU A 112 7.43 -6.08 -3.45
N ASN A 113 6.43 -6.80 -3.95
CA ASN A 113 5.61 -7.69 -3.16
C ASN A 113 5.74 -9.11 -3.72
N LEU A 114 5.92 -10.06 -2.82
CA LEU A 114 5.89 -11.49 -3.10
C LEU A 114 4.68 -12.09 -2.38
N ASN A 115 3.78 -12.70 -3.14
CA ASN A 115 2.61 -13.39 -2.61
C ASN A 115 2.69 -14.86 -2.98
N THR A 116 2.72 -15.76 -1.99
CA THR A 116 2.58 -17.20 -2.26
C THR A 116 1.12 -17.51 -2.60
N PRO A 117 0.79 -18.73 -3.07
CA PRO A 117 -0.59 -19.10 -3.34
C PRO A 117 -1.51 -18.85 -2.13
N MET A 118 -2.61 -18.13 -2.36
CA MET A 118 -3.55 -17.71 -1.33
C MET A 118 -4.90 -17.28 -1.93
N PRO A 119 -6.02 -17.44 -1.19
CA PRO A 119 -7.30 -16.88 -1.58
C PRO A 119 -7.27 -15.35 -1.49
N ARG A 120 -8.34 -14.71 -1.96
CA ARG A 120 -8.57 -13.30 -1.68
C ARG A 120 -8.86 -13.14 -0.19
N VAL A 121 -7.97 -12.44 0.53
CA VAL A 121 -8.11 -12.20 1.99
C VAL A 121 -8.49 -10.76 2.31
N ASP A 122 -8.05 -9.80 1.49
CA ASP A 122 -8.27 -8.38 1.70
C ASP A 122 -9.56 -7.91 0.99
N PRO A 123 -10.52 -7.30 1.71
CA PRO A 123 -11.71 -6.71 1.11
C PRO A 123 -11.40 -5.48 0.25
N GLY A 124 -10.26 -4.81 0.47
CA GLY A 124 -9.84 -3.60 -0.22
C GLY A 124 -9.23 -2.58 0.74
N HIS A 125 -8.11 -1.98 0.34
CA HIS A 125 -7.44 -0.90 1.07
C HIS A 125 -7.03 0.22 0.12
N VAL A 126 -6.63 1.34 0.70
CA VAL A 126 -5.86 2.39 0.02
C VAL A 126 -4.40 2.32 0.47
N ASP A 127 -3.51 2.87 -0.35
CA ASP A 127 -2.11 3.04 0.00
C ASP A 127 -1.92 4.04 1.16
N VAL A 128 -0.70 4.07 1.71
CA VAL A 128 -0.31 5.00 2.77
C VAL A 128 0.04 6.35 2.14
N PRO A 129 -0.73 7.42 2.44
CA PRO A 129 -0.52 8.74 1.88
C PRO A 129 0.63 9.48 2.59
N SER A 130 1.09 10.55 1.97
CA SER A 130 2.03 11.50 2.57
C SER A 130 1.42 12.90 2.63
N PHE A 131 1.84 13.68 3.62
CA PHE A 131 1.45 15.06 3.82
C PHE A 131 2.72 15.90 4.03
N ARG A 132 2.67 17.20 3.76
CA ARG A 132 3.78 18.10 4.11
C ARG A 132 4.03 18.02 5.60
N GLY A 133 5.19 17.48 5.96
CA GLY A 133 5.63 17.26 7.34
C GLY A 133 5.48 15.83 7.85
N PHE A 134 4.57 15.02 7.29
CA PHE A 134 4.25 13.67 7.76
C PHE A 134 4.28 12.63 6.64
N ASP A 135 5.03 11.56 6.85
CA ASP A 135 4.98 10.36 6.02
C ASP A 135 5.14 9.10 6.89
N ARG A 136 5.22 7.93 6.23
CA ARG A 136 5.32 6.63 6.90
C ARG A 136 6.59 6.43 7.75
N SER A 137 7.59 7.31 7.62
CA SER A 137 8.82 7.28 8.41
C SER A 137 8.70 8.08 9.70
N THR A 138 7.78 9.05 9.76
CA THR A 138 7.60 9.93 10.93
C THR A 138 6.35 9.59 11.73
N GLU A 139 5.29 9.10 11.07
CA GLU A 139 3.99 8.90 11.70
C GLU A 139 3.40 7.49 11.46
N PRO A 140 2.57 6.98 12.38
CA PRO A 140 1.92 5.69 12.22
C PRO A 140 1.02 5.63 10.98
N VAL A 141 1.06 4.48 10.29
CA VAL A 141 0.29 4.26 9.05
C VAL A 141 -1.22 4.50 9.24
N TRP A 142 -1.77 4.04 10.36
CA TRP A 142 -3.20 4.21 10.65
C TRP A 142 -3.60 5.70 10.67
N LEU A 143 -2.74 6.57 11.23
CA LEU A 143 -3.02 7.98 11.38
C LEU A 143 -3.04 8.66 10.00
N LEU A 144 -2.04 8.38 9.16
CA LEU A 144 -1.95 8.92 7.79
C LEU A 144 -3.17 8.55 6.95
N VAL A 145 -3.61 7.29 7.01
CA VAL A 145 -4.78 6.82 6.27
C VAL A 145 -6.06 7.45 6.81
N THR A 146 -6.22 7.55 8.12
CA THR A 146 -7.37 8.23 8.74
C THR A 146 -7.41 9.72 8.39
N MET A 147 -6.26 10.39 8.36
CA MET A 147 -6.15 11.77 7.91
C MET A 147 -6.66 11.94 6.47
N LEU A 148 -6.24 11.07 5.55
CA LEU A 148 -6.71 11.14 4.16
C LEU A 148 -8.21 10.83 4.05
N LYS A 149 -8.69 9.75 4.67
CA LYS A 149 -10.11 9.36 4.67
C LYS A 149 -11.03 10.44 5.26
N SER A 150 -10.53 11.22 6.22
CA SER A 150 -11.29 12.33 6.80
C SER A 150 -11.54 13.50 5.84
N GLY A 151 -10.68 13.68 4.83
CA GLY A 151 -10.67 14.84 3.94
C GLY A 151 -10.27 16.16 4.60
N LEU A 152 -9.97 16.17 5.91
CA LEU A 152 -9.68 17.38 6.68
C LEU A 152 -8.30 17.97 6.39
N PHE A 153 -7.40 17.17 5.83
CA PHE A 153 -5.99 17.51 5.65
C PHE A 153 -5.59 17.70 4.18
N GLU A 154 -6.58 17.85 3.28
CA GLU A 154 -6.38 17.94 1.82
C GLU A 154 -5.37 19.02 1.42
N ARG A 155 -5.36 20.15 2.14
CA ARG A 155 -4.41 21.24 1.90
C ARG A 155 -2.94 20.81 2.02
N TRP A 156 -2.65 19.86 2.90
CA TRP A 156 -1.29 19.38 3.18
C TRP A 156 -0.95 18.09 2.45
N TYR A 157 -1.93 17.46 1.80
CA TYR A 157 -1.73 16.21 1.06
C TYR A 157 -0.70 16.41 -0.05
N VAL A 158 0.23 15.46 -0.17
CA VAL A 158 1.19 15.38 -1.27
C VAL A 158 0.73 14.27 -2.20
N PRO A 159 0.16 14.61 -3.38
CA PRO A 159 -0.34 13.61 -4.33
C PRO A 159 0.73 12.59 -4.68
N THR A 160 0.35 11.31 -4.68
CA THR A 160 1.25 10.20 -4.99
C THR A 160 0.67 9.33 -6.10
N ALA A 161 1.40 9.24 -7.21
CA ALA A 161 1.15 8.23 -8.22
C ALA A 161 1.76 6.90 -7.77
N THR A 162 1.00 5.81 -7.84
CA THR A 162 1.51 4.46 -7.64
C THR A 162 1.33 3.66 -8.92
N ALA A 163 2.43 3.10 -9.44
CA ALA A 163 2.39 2.05 -10.44
C ALA A 163 2.47 0.67 -9.77
N VAL A 164 1.69 -0.29 -10.22
CA VAL A 164 1.83 -1.72 -9.87
C VAL A 164 2.12 -2.49 -11.15
N ALA A 165 3.36 -2.96 -11.28
CA ALA A 165 3.84 -3.78 -12.38
C ALA A 165 3.91 -5.26 -11.98
N TRP A 166 3.64 -6.19 -12.90
CA TRP A 166 3.63 -7.63 -12.59
C TRP A 166 4.72 -8.39 -13.32
N TYR A 167 5.28 -9.41 -12.65
CA TYR A 167 6.26 -10.35 -13.21
C TYR A 167 5.94 -11.75 -12.71
N TYR A 168 4.81 -12.28 -13.19
CA TYR A 168 4.25 -13.54 -12.72
C TYR A 168 3.73 -14.36 -13.89
N ARG A 169 4.01 -15.67 -13.88
CA ARG A 169 3.61 -16.62 -14.92
C ARG A 169 2.59 -17.65 -14.46
N GLY A 170 2.27 -17.69 -13.17
CA GLY A 170 1.28 -18.60 -12.61
C GLY A 170 -0.17 -18.13 -12.80
N GLU A 171 -1.11 -18.86 -12.20
CA GLU A 171 -2.55 -18.58 -12.29
C GLU A 171 -2.98 -17.48 -11.32
N GLY A 172 -3.90 -16.61 -11.76
CA GLY A 172 -4.53 -15.61 -10.90
C GLY A 172 -3.63 -14.38 -10.71
N GLY A 173 -3.56 -13.87 -9.49
CA GLY A 173 -2.72 -12.71 -9.13
C GLY A 173 -3.21 -11.36 -9.68
N GLY A 174 -4.44 -11.28 -10.18
CA GLY A 174 -5.02 -10.04 -10.69
C GLY A 174 -5.10 -8.93 -9.63
N PHE A 175 -5.44 -7.74 -10.10
CA PHE A 175 -5.61 -6.54 -9.29
C PHE A 175 -7.07 -6.13 -9.30
N ARG A 176 -7.72 -6.21 -8.14
CA ARG A 176 -9.09 -5.71 -7.96
C ARG A 176 -9.01 -4.26 -7.52
N PHE A 177 -9.80 -3.38 -8.13
CA PHE A 177 -9.74 -1.94 -7.84
C PHE A 177 -11.09 -1.26 -8.06
N TRP A 178 -11.25 -0.06 -7.49
CA TRP A 178 -12.47 0.75 -7.54
C TRP A 178 -12.18 2.12 -8.15
N PRO A 179 -12.15 2.23 -9.49
CA PRO A 179 -11.76 3.47 -10.17
C PRO A 179 -12.83 4.55 -10.12
N ASP A 180 -14.06 4.19 -9.75
CA ASP A 180 -15.21 5.08 -9.59
C ASP A 180 -15.59 5.27 -8.10
N GLY A 181 -14.64 4.99 -7.19
CA GLY A 181 -14.82 5.11 -5.75
C GLY A 181 -15.42 3.86 -5.07
N PRO A 182 -15.39 3.81 -3.73
CA PRO A 182 -15.70 2.62 -2.94
C PRO A 182 -17.18 2.16 -3.02
N ASP A 183 -18.10 3.06 -3.38
CA ASP A 183 -19.52 2.75 -3.55
C ASP A 183 -19.87 2.13 -4.91
N ALA A 184 -18.96 2.22 -5.88
CA ALA A 184 -19.14 1.67 -7.22
C ALA A 184 -18.72 0.20 -7.31
N PRO A 185 -19.12 -0.55 -8.35
CA PRO A 185 -18.62 -1.90 -8.59
C PRO A 185 -17.09 -1.93 -8.77
N SER A 186 -16.46 -2.95 -8.18
CA SER A 186 -15.04 -3.20 -8.42
C SER A 186 -14.78 -3.69 -9.84
N GLN A 187 -13.64 -3.32 -10.40
CA GLN A 187 -13.08 -3.93 -11.60
C GLN A 187 -11.95 -4.90 -11.24
N VAL A 188 -11.64 -5.84 -12.13
CA VAL A 188 -10.51 -6.77 -11.96
C VAL A 188 -9.64 -6.71 -13.21
N LEU A 189 -8.39 -6.30 -13.04
CA LEU A 189 -7.36 -6.38 -14.06
C LEU A 189 -6.64 -7.74 -13.93
N PRO A 190 -6.62 -8.58 -14.98
CA PRO A 190 -5.83 -9.81 -14.98
C PRO A 190 -4.33 -9.52 -14.82
N CYS A 191 -3.61 -10.42 -14.13
CA CYS A 191 -2.17 -10.32 -14.01
C CYS A 191 -1.52 -10.64 -15.35
N ARG A 192 -0.86 -9.66 -15.97
CA ARG A 192 -0.09 -9.84 -17.20
C ARG A 192 1.34 -9.42 -16.92
N SER A 193 2.29 -10.30 -17.24
CA SER A 193 3.71 -10.02 -16.99
C SER A 193 4.19 -8.84 -17.83
N ASN A 194 5.06 -8.02 -17.25
CA ASN A 194 5.64 -6.80 -17.82
C ASN A 194 4.61 -5.71 -18.22
N THR A 195 3.43 -5.71 -17.63
CA THR A 195 2.44 -4.62 -17.73
C THR A 195 2.30 -3.92 -16.38
N ALA A 196 1.75 -2.70 -16.36
CA ALA A 196 1.43 -1.99 -15.13
C ALA A 196 0.07 -1.28 -15.18
N ILE A 197 -0.48 -1.00 -14.00
CA ILE A 197 -1.50 0.02 -13.78
C ILE A 197 -0.87 1.16 -12.99
N VAL A 198 -1.06 2.40 -13.43
CA VAL A 198 -0.67 3.63 -12.71
C VAL A 198 -1.93 4.31 -12.22
N GLY A 199 -2.03 4.53 -10.91
CA GLY A 199 -3.22 5.08 -10.29
C GLY A 199 -2.93 5.94 -9.06
N ASP A 200 -3.94 6.70 -8.67
CA ASP A 200 -4.01 7.42 -7.39
C ASP A 200 -4.37 6.41 -6.30
N ASN A 201 -3.44 5.52 -5.93
CA ASN A 201 -3.73 4.41 -5.00
C ASN A 201 -3.96 4.88 -3.56
N ASP A 202 -3.60 6.12 -3.23
CA ASP A 202 -3.94 6.74 -1.95
C ASP A 202 -5.47 6.91 -1.84
N ARG A 203 -6.17 7.13 -2.96
CA ARG A 203 -7.63 7.23 -3.00
C ARG A 203 -8.32 6.06 -3.68
N MET A 204 -7.64 5.36 -4.59
CA MET A 204 -8.20 4.23 -5.30
C MET A 204 -8.09 2.99 -4.42
N PHE A 205 -9.23 2.57 -3.88
CA PHE A 205 -9.30 1.28 -3.21
C PHE A 205 -8.85 0.17 -4.16
N HIS A 206 -8.10 -0.78 -3.61
CA HIS A 206 -7.60 -1.92 -4.35
C HIS A 206 -7.29 -3.11 -3.45
N ALA A 207 -7.17 -4.29 -4.05
CA ALA A 207 -6.80 -5.53 -3.38
C ALA A 207 -6.12 -6.50 -4.36
N VAL A 208 -5.27 -7.37 -3.82
CA VAL A 208 -4.74 -8.52 -4.55
C VAL A 208 -5.83 -9.58 -4.72
N HIS A 209 -6.06 -10.02 -5.95
CA HIS A 209 -6.96 -11.15 -6.23
C HIS A 209 -6.28 -12.49 -5.85
N ARG A 210 -7.03 -13.60 -5.81
CA ARG A 210 -6.49 -14.96 -5.57
C ARG A 210 -5.19 -15.18 -6.35
N VAL A 211 -4.17 -15.69 -5.67
CA VAL A 211 -2.88 -16.11 -6.24
C VAL A 211 -2.82 -17.63 -6.29
N GLY A 212 -2.42 -18.18 -7.44
CA GLY A 212 -2.36 -19.62 -7.68
C GLY A 212 -3.72 -20.25 -8.03
N ALA A 213 -3.66 -21.56 -8.24
CA ALA A 213 -4.82 -22.40 -8.55
C ALA A 213 -5.89 -22.30 -7.46
N LYS A 214 -7.15 -22.58 -7.83
CA LYS A 214 -8.29 -22.47 -6.91
C LYS A 214 -8.17 -23.36 -5.66
N ASP A 215 -7.52 -24.51 -5.79
CA ASP A 215 -7.28 -25.52 -4.75
C ASP A 215 -5.85 -25.47 -4.18
N ALA A 216 -5.05 -24.45 -4.55
CA ALA A 216 -3.71 -24.29 -4.01
C ALA A 216 -3.75 -24.10 -2.49
N LYS A 217 -2.86 -24.83 -1.80
CA LYS A 217 -2.75 -24.74 -0.34
C LYS A 217 -2.18 -23.38 0.05
N THR A 218 -2.88 -22.69 0.94
CA THR A 218 -2.39 -21.44 1.53
C THR A 218 -1.48 -21.72 2.71
N LEU A 219 -0.36 -21.00 2.77
CA LEU A 219 0.55 -21.05 3.91
C LEU A 219 0.03 -20.16 5.05
N TRP A 220 -0.58 -20.80 6.04
CA TRP A 220 -1.08 -20.16 7.26
C TRP A 220 -0.17 -20.42 8.47
N GLY A 221 -0.39 -19.66 9.54
CA GLY A 221 0.32 -19.85 10.81
C GLY A 221 1.75 -19.33 10.81
N LEU A 222 2.03 -18.29 10.01
CA LEU A 222 3.28 -17.54 10.02
C LEU A 222 3.32 -16.57 11.21
N GLY A 223 4.50 -16.39 11.78
CA GLY A 223 4.83 -15.37 12.77
C GLY A 223 5.30 -14.04 12.16
N MET A 224 5.63 -13.09 13.03
CA MET A 224 6.16 -11.78 12.62
C MET A 224 7.58 -11.85 12.06
N ASP A 225 8.32 -12.91 12.40
CA ASP A 225 9.67 -13.18 11.92
C ASP A 225 9.67 -13.90 10.56
N ALA A 226 8.49 -14.08 9.95
CA ALA A 226 8.36 -14.70 8.65
C ALA A 226 8.99 -13.85 7.53
N SER A 227 9.75 -14.52 6.66
CA SER A 227 10.36 -13.92 5.49
C SER A 227 10.42 -14.89 4.31
N ILE A 228 10.57 -14.35 3.10
CA ILE A 228 10.78 -15.11 1.86
C ILE A 228 12.05 -14.63 1.17
N ALA A 229 12.80 -15.54 0.57
CA ALA A 229 13.95 -15.22 -0.28
C ALA A 229 13.96 -16.09 -1.54
N LEU A 230 14.56 -15.60 -2.61
CA LEU A 230 14.87 -16.39 -3.79
C LEU A 230 16.26 -17.00 -3.63
N GLU A 231 16.34 -18.30 -3.39
CA GLU A 231 17.55 -19.08 -3.12
C GLU A 231 17.65 -20.20 -4.16
N ASP A 232 18.76 -20.27 -4.91
CA ASP A 232 19.01 -21.30 -5.93
C ASP A 232 17.85 -21.49 -6.93
N GLY A 233 17.21 -20.39 -7.34
CA GLY A 233 16.11 -20.38 -8.30
C GLY A 233 14.73 -20.76 -7.72
N ARG A 234 14.62 -20.96 -6.41
CA ARG A 234 13.36 -21.28 -5.72
C ARG A 234 13.07 -20.27 -4.63
N TYR A 235 11.81 -19.99 -4.38
CA TYR A 235 11.42 -19.17 -3.24
C TYR A 235 11.36 -20.02 -1.98
N VAL A 236 12.06 -19.61 -0.93
CA VAL A 236 12.08 -20.29 0.37
C VAL A 236 11.44 -19.37 1.41
N VAL A 237 10.34 -19.82 2.03
CA VAL A 237 9.68 -19.12 3.13
C VAL A 237 10.21 -19.68 4.45
N ARG A 238 10.68 -18.79 5.32
CA ARG A 238 11.10 -19.12 6.68
C ARG A 238 10.29 -18.34 7.71
N ASP A 239 10.16 -18.90 8.90
CA ASP A 239 9.65 -18.23 10.09
C ASP A 239 10.71 -18.36 11.20
N GLY A 240 11.43 -17.27 11.45
CA GLY A 240 12.74 -17.34 12.12
C GLY A 240 13.71 -18.19 11.30
N GLU A 241 14.21 -19.28 11.89
CA GLU A 241 15.14 -20.21 11.24
C GLU A 241 14.43 -21.39 10.55
N GLU A 242 13.17 -21.66 10.88
CA GLU A 242 12.41 -22.81 10.35
C GLU A 242 11.98 -22.56 8.91
N ILE A 243 12.27 -23.49 7.99
CA ILE A 243 11.71 -23.48 6.64
C ILE A 243 10.26 -23.96 6.70
N ARG A 244 9.33 -23.09 6.30
CA ARG A 244 7.88 -23.34 6.33
C ARG A 244 7.34 -23.83 4.99
N ALA A 245 7.94 -23.38 3.89
CA ALA A 245 7.57 -23.80 2.55
C ALA A 245 8.66 -23.47 1.53
N THR A 246 8.58 -24.11 0.37
CA THR A 246 9.40 -23.80 -0.81
C THR A 246 8.52 -23.83 -2.04
N TYR A 247 8.74 -22.89 -2.96
CA TYR A 247 7.95 -22.71 -4.17
C TYR A 247 8.87 -22.58 -5.39
N ASP A 248 8.40 -23.06 -6.54
CA ASP A 248 8.99 -22.72 -7.83
C ASP A 248 8.85 -21.22 -8.10
N TYR A 249 9.72 -20.68 -8.96
CA TYR A 249 9.72 -19.25 -9.29
C TYR A 249 8.34 -18.76 -9.78
N ASP A 250 7.68 -19.56 -10.62
CA ASP A 250 6.40 -19.21 -11.24
C ASP A 250 5.19 -19.40 -10.30
N GLU A 251 5.36 -19.98 -9.11
CA GLU A 251 4.29 -20.16 -8.12
C GLU A 251 4.08 -18.92 -7.23
N VAL A 252 5.10 -18.07 -7.10
CA VAL A 252 5.05 -16.85 -6.29
C VAL A 252 4.76 -15.66 -7.17
N ARG A 253 3.66 -14.95 -6.86
CA ARG A 253 3.33 -13.71 -7.56
C ARG A 253 4.28 -12.61 -7.13
N LEU A 254 5.06 -12.15 -8.09
CA LEU A 254 5.89 -10.96 -7.98
C LEU A 254 5.17 -9.77 -8.61
N SER A 255 5.08 -8.69 -7.83
CA SER A 255 4.73 -7.36 -8.34
C SER A 255 5.76 -6.34 -7.85
N ILE A 256 6.09 -5.38 -8.70
CA ILE A 256 6.93 -4.24 -8.37
C ILE A 256 6.04 -3.01 -8.33
N SER A 257 6.04 -2.33 -7.21
CA SER A 257 5.37 -1.06 -7.03
C SER A 257 6.37 0.07 -7.14
N TRP A 258 6.03 1.08 -7.92
CA TRP A 258 6.80 2.30 -8.09
C TRP A 258 5.93 3.47 -7.63
N LYS A 259 6.51 4.43 -6.91
CA LYS A 259 5.81 5.62 -6.44
C LYS A 259 6.54 6.89 -6.83
N ALA A 260 5.75 7.89 -7.21
CA ALA A 260 6.22 9.24 -7.44
C ALA A 260 5.34 10.27 -6.73
N ARG A 261 5.98 11.28 -6.15
CA ARG A 261 5.31 12.49 -5.66
C ARG A 261 4.91 13.30 -6.89
N VAL A 262 3.72 13.90 -6.84
CA VAL A 262 3.23 14.76 -7.93
C VAL A 262 2.94 16.14 -7.38
N PHE A 263 3.64 17.14 -7.92
CA PHE A 263 3.43 18.54 -7.58
C PHE A 263 2.61 19.20 -8.68
N ARG A 264 1.35 19.52 -8.37
CA ARG A 264 0.39 20.07 -9.35
C ARG A 264 0.68 21.52 -9.69
N THR A 265 1.39 22.22 -8.81
CA THR A 265 1.79 23.62 -9.00
C THR A 265 3.21 23.86 -8.50
N PRO A 266 3.92 24.88 -9.02
CA PRO A 266 5.21 25.29 -8.49
C PRO A 266 5.19 25.64 -6.99
N ARG A 267 4.04 26.14 -6.47
CA ARG A 267 3.90 26.45 -5.04
C ARG A 267 3.84 25.19 -4.18
N GLU A 268 3.21 24.12 -4.64
CA GLU A 268 3.22 22.83 -3.92
C GLU A 268 4.64 22.30 -3.79
N ARG A 269 5.43 22.39 -4.87
CA ARG A 269 6.85 22.04 -4.90
C ARG A 269 7.67 22.89 -3.94
N GLU A 270 7.53 24.21 -4.01
CA GLU A 270 8.24 25.16 -3.13
C GLU A 270 7.95 24.91 -1.65
N LEU A 271 6.68 24.67 -1.28
CA LEU A 271 6.30 24.36 0.10
C LEU A 271 6.91 23.05 0.58
N PHE A 272 6.95 22.03 -0.28
CA PHE A 272 7.55 20.75 0.05
C PHE A 272 9.07 20.89 0.31
N ASP A 273 9.77 21.55 -0.61
CA ASP A 273 11.23 21.73 -0.55
C ASP A 273 11.67 22.63 0.61
N SER A 274 10.99 23.75 0.81
CA SER A 274 11.31 24.70 1.90
C SER A 274 10.95 24.15 3.27
N GLY A 275 9.98 23.24 3.33
CA GLY A 275 9.41 22.75 4.58
C GLY A 275 8.54 23.77 5.31
N GLU A 276 8.11 24.82 4.62
CA GLU A 276 7.06 25.72 5.11
C GLU A 276 5.68 25.01 5.16
N ASP A 277 4.78 25.51 6.00
CA ASP A 277 3.39 25.00 6.11
C ASP A 277 3.34 23.46 6.31
N ARG A 278 4.21 22.94 7.17
CA ARG A 278 4.20 21.52 7.58
C ARG A 278 3.18 21.28 8.68
N LEU A 279 2.57 20.10 8.65
CA LEU A 279 1.75 19.62 9.76
C LEU A 279 2.61 19.27 10.97
N ASP A 280 2.03 19.46 12.15
CA ASP A 280 2.49 18.92 13.42
C ASP A 280 1.33 18.17 14.11
N LEU A 281 1.67 17.37 15.12
CA LEU A 281 0.67 16.54 15.80
C LEU A 281 -0.34 17.37 16.57
N GLU A 282 0.05 18.53 17.09
CA GLU A 282 -0.86 19.41 17.83
C GLU A 282 -1.98 19.89 16.91
N THR A 283 -1.63 20.31 15.70
CA THR A 283 -2.55 20.74 14.67
C THR A 283 -3.45 19.60 14.21
N VAL A 284 -2.89 18.41 13.97
CA VAL A 284 -3.70 17.24 13.58
C VAL A 284 -4.68 16.85 14.68
N THR A 285 -4.23 16.82 15.94
CA THR A 285 -5.07 16.52 17.10
C THR A 285 -6.21 17.53 17.22
N ARG A 286 -5.89 18.83 17.15
CA ARG A 286 -6.87 19.92 17.23
C ARG A 286 -7.93 19.80 16.14
N VAL A 287 -7.51 19.60 14.88
CA VAL A 287 -8.43 19.47 13.73
C VAL A 287 -9.40 18.29 13.93
N PHE A 288 -8.91 17.13 14.38
CA PHE A 288 -9.79 16.00 14.65
C PHE A 288 -10.77 16.27 15.80
N VAL A 289 -10.27 16.76 16.95
CA VAL A 289 -11.10 17.06 18.13
C VAL A 289 -12.18 18.09 17.78
N ASP A 290 -11.82 19.18 17.12
CA ASP A 290 -12.76 20.23 16.73
C ASP A 290 -13.81 19.68 15.75
N HIS A 291 -13.42 18.84 14.80
CA HIS A 291 -14.36 18.20 13.87
C HIS A 291 -15.32 17.24 14.57
N LEU A 292 -14.82 16.39 15.48
CA LEU A 292 -15.66 15.47 16.25
C LEU A 292 -16.65 16.22 17.14
N ARG A 293 -16.20 17.31 17.81
CA ARG A 293 -17.07 18.19 18.61
C ARG A 293 -18.14 18.86 17.76
N ALA A 294 -17.78 19.41 16.61
CA ALA A 294 -18.74 20.03 15.69
C ALA A 294 -19.81 19.04 15.18
N ARG A 295 -19.49 17.74 15.13
CA ARG A 295 -20.43 16.65 14.80
C ARG A 295 -21.20 16.10 16.00
N GLY A 296 -20.94 16.58 17.22
CA GLY A 296 -21.56 16.07 18.44
C GLY A 296 -21.13 14.64 18.81
N ILE A 297 -19.98 14.17 18.33
CA ILE A 297 -19.45 12.85 18.65
C ILE A 297 -18.72 12.93 19.99
N GLU A 298 -19.24 12.23 20.99
CA GLU A 298 -18.65 12.17 22.33
C GLU A 298 -17.28 11.46 22.31
N HIS A 299 -16.28 12.10 22.91
CA HIS A 299 -14.94 11.56 23.03
C HIS A 299 -14.17 12.26 24.16
N ALA A 300 -13.22 11.55 24.76
CA ALA A 300 -12.16 12.18 25.54
C ALA A 300 -11.01 12.60 24.60
N PRO A 301 -10.27 13.68 24.91
CA PRO A 301 -9.02 13.98 24.21
C PRO A 301 -8.05 12.78 24.28
N PRO A 302 -7.26 12.52 23.22
CA PRO A 302 -6.26 11.45 23.26
C PRO A 302 -5.10 11.79 24.20
N ASP A 303 -4.55 10.78 24.89
CA ASP A 303 -3.32 10.94 25.68
C ASP A 303 -2.09 11.07 24.76
N ASP A 304 -2.01 10.21 23.74
CA ASP A 304 -1.07 10.31 22.62
C ASP A 304 -1.83 9.93 21.35
N LEU A 305 -1.93 10.87 20.41
CA LEU A 305 -2.62 10.65 19.14
C LEU A 305 -2.07 9.45 18.37
N ARG A 306 -0.79 9.06 18.53
CA ARG A 306 -0.18 7.94 17.80
C ARG A 306 -0.56 6.57 18.34
N THR A 307 -0.94 6.48 19.62
CA THR A 307 -1.06 5.20 20.32
C THR A 307 -2.36 5.01 21.10
N ASP A 308 -3.14 6.05 21.35
CA ASP A 308 -4.39 5.94 22.08
C ASP A 308 -5.45 5.18 21.26
N GLU A 309 -5.58 3.87 21.53
CA GLU A 309 -6.53 3.01 20.84
C GLU A 309 -8.00 3.41 21.06
N ARG A 310 -8.34 4.10 22.16
CA ARG A 310 -9.73 4.54 22.39
C ARG A 310 -10.08 5.64 21.40
N PHE A 311 -9.20 6.63 21.26
CA PHE A 311 -9.38 7.72 20.31
C PHE A 311 -9.28 7.22 18.85
N MET A 312 -8.35 6.29 18.58
CA MET A 312 -8.24 5.63 17.27
C MET A 312 -9.55 4.97 16.84
N LYS A 313 -10.23 4.24 17.74
CA LYS A 313 -11.54 3.64 17.46
C LYS A 313 -12.60 4.70 17.10
N VAL A 314 -12.67 5.80 17.87
CA VAL A 314 -13.58 6.91 17.56
C VAL A 314 -13.32 7.47 16.15
N LEU A 315 -12.06 7.70 15.79
CA LEU A 315 -11.71 8.20 14.45
C LEU A 315 -12.04 7.18 13.36
N ASN A 316 -11.68 5.92 13.57
CA ASN A 316 -11.97 4.84 12.62
C ASN A 316 -13.46 4.75 12.31
N ASP A 317 -14.32 4.92 13.31
CA ASP A 317 -15.78 4.88 13.14
C ASP A 317 -16.32 6.18 12.53
N ALA A 318 -15.82 7.34 12.96
CA ALA A 318 -16.26 8.65 12.46
C ALA A 318 -15.90 8.90 11.00
N PHE A 319 -14.81 8.29 10.52
CA PHE A 319 -14.25 8.41 9.17
C PHE A 319 -14.16 7.06 8.44
N HIS A 320 -15.04 6.12 8.79
CA HIS A 320 -15.05 4.80 8.15
C HIS A 320 -15.42 4.92 6.67
N ILE A 321 -14.53 4.41 5.82
CA ILE A 321 -14.72 4.31 4.38
C ILE A 321 -14.12 2.97 3.95
N ALA A 322 -14.94 2.15 3.29
CA ALA A 322 -14.55 0.85 2.77
C ALA A 322 -15.35 0.56 1.50
N PRO A 323 -14.81 -0.27 0.58
CA PRO A 323 -15.54 -0.65 -0.61
C PRO A 323 -16.75 -1.52 -0.25
N ARG A 324 -17.86 -1.34 -0.97
CA ARG A 324 -19.01 -2.23 -0.79
C ARG A 324 -18.62 -3.67 -1.07
N ALA A 325 -19.03 -4.56 -0.16
CA ALA A 325 -18.99 -5.99 -0.43
C ALA A 325 -19.86 -6.26 -1.66
N ALA A 326 -19.25 -6.82 -2.70
CA ALA A 326 -19.95 -7.25 -3.91
C ALA A 326 -20.77 -8.50 -3.64
#